data_AF-G2Q9A2-F1
#
_entry.id   AF-G2Q9A2-F1
#
_cell.length_a   1.000
_cell.length_b   1.000
_cell.length_c   1.000
_cell.angle_alpha   90.00
_cell.angle_beta   90.00
_cell.angle_gamma   90.00
#
_symmetry.space_group_name_H-M   'P 1'
#
loop_
_entity.id
_entity.type
_entity.pdbx_description
1 polymer ?
#
loop_
_entity_poly.entity_id
_entity_poly.type
_entity_poly.pdbx_seq_one_letter_code
_entity_poly.pdbx_strand_id
1 'polypeptide(L)'
;MAGSFASTLLQVAPLASSSAALICSVCQQVTMAAFLGHKVPPQARRDLWYPFFVNYKNIVYVSSPSHLTTITTCLLNYYFSNAPSVWWLVCVAFVVGHAHPLQKGIKLLSLTAAEWESKTMPETRAWFQDFVDINQRRLLLVDLPGWLCVVATVVTALRSV
;
A
#
# COMPACT_ATOMS: atom_id res chain seq x y z
N MET A 1 17.87 -30.94 -0.08
CA MET A 1 18.39 -30.87 1.32
C MET A 1 17.39 -30.01 2.05
N ALA A 2 16.74 -30.49 3.11
CA ALA A 2 15.70 -29.70 3.77
C ALA A 2 16.28 -28.35 4.24
N GLY A 3 15.77 -27.25 3.68
CA GLY A 3 16.17 -25.91 4.08
C GLY A 3 15.94 -25.72 5.58
N SER A 4 16.84 -24.99 6.24
CA SER A 4 16.67 -24.68 7.66
C SER A 4 15.38 -23.89 7.87
N PHE A 5 14.77 -24.01 9.06
CA PHE A 5 13.59 -23.22 9.42
C PHE A 5 13.79 -21.72 9.18
N ALA A 6 15.00 -21.20 9.46
CA ALA A 6 15.37 -19.82 9.21
C ALA A 6 15.33 -19.45 7.71
N SER A 7 15.80 -20.34 6.83
CA SER A 7 15.72 -20.14 5.38
C SER A 7 14.28 -20.09 4.89
N THR A 8 13.42 -20.98 5.39
CA THR A 8 12.00 -21.00 5.04
C THR A 8 11.30 -19.73 5.53
N LEU A 9 11.57 -19.29 6.76
CA LEU A 9 11.04 -18.03 7.29
C LEU A 9 11.45 -16.84 6.43
N LEU A 10 12.72 -16.78 6.02
CA LEU A 10 13.23 -15.71 5.16
C LEU A 10 12.48 -15.69 3.81
N GLN A 11 12.26 -16.85 3.19
CA GLN A 11 11.57 -16.98 1.91
C GLN A 11 10.09 -16.58 1.97
N VAL A 12 9.41 -16.82 3.09
CA VAL A 12 7.98 -16.52 3.25
C VAL A 12 7.72 -15.11 3.79
N ALA A 13 8.68 -14.47 4.47
CA ALA A 13 8.51 -13.13 5.04
C ALA A 13 8.02 -12.04 4.05
N PRO A 14 8.47 -12.00 2.78
CA PRO A 14 7.92 -11.09 1.77
C PRO A 14 6.42 -11.29 1.54
N LEU A 15 5.94 -12.53 1.56
CA LEU A 15 4.52 -12.84 1.34
C LEU A 15 3.66 -12.34 2.50
N ALA A 16 4.08 -12.57 3.75
CA ALA A 16 3.35 -12.10 4.92
C ALA A 16 3.25 -10.57 4.95
N SER A 17 4.38 -9.88 4.74
CA SER A 17 4.45 -8.42 4.77
C SER A 17 3.71 -7.75 3.60
N SER A 18 3.82 -8.29 2.38
CA SER A 18 3.06 -7.79 1.22
C SER A 18 1.56 -8.07 1.31
N SER A 19 1.13 -9.18 1.92
CA SER A 19 -0.29 -9.45 2.16
C SER A 19 -0.91 -8.44 3.12
N ALA A 20 -0.18 -8.07 4.18
CA ALA A 20 -0.61 -7.01 5.09
C ALA A 20 -0.73 -5.66 4.38
N ALA A 21 0.22 -5.32 3.50
CA ALA A 21 0.17 -4.09 2.68
C ALA A 21 -1.01 -4.09 1.69
N LEU A 22 -1.29 -5.22 1.04
CA LEU A 22 -2.44 -5.36 0.13
C LEU A 22 -3.76 -5.20 0.88
N ILE A 23 -3.93 -5.86 2.03
CA ILE A 23 -5.14 -5.72 2.86
C ILE A 23 -5.33 -4.27 3.30
N CYS A 24 -4.26 -3.62 3.77
CA CYS A 24 -4.30 -2.20 4.13
C CYS A 24 -4.79 -1.34 2.95
N SER A 25 -4.30 -1.62 1.75
CA SER A 25 -4.68 -0.92 0.51
C SER A 25 -6.14 -1.12 0.12
N VAL A 26 -6.66 -2.35 0.26
CA VAL A 26 -8.07 -2.67 0.03
C VAL A 26 -8.95 -1.95 1.05
N CYS A 27 -8.62 -2.06 2.34
CA CYS A 27 -9.36 -1.38 3.40
C CYS A 27 -9.39 0.14 3.18
N GLN A 28 -8.26 0.73 2.83
CA GLN A 28 -8.17 2.14 2.48
C GLN A 28 -9.10 2.51 1.32
N GLN A 29 -9.09 1.73 0.23
CA GLN A 29 -9.95 2.00 -0.93
C GLN A 29 -11.44 1.96 -0.55
N VAL A 30 -11.84 0.95 0.22
CA VAL A 30 -13.22 0.79 0.69
C VAL A 30 -13.61 1.96 1.60
N THR A 31 -12.75 2.33 2.56
CA THR A 31 -12.99 3.46 3.45
C THR A 31 -13.14 4.77 2.67
N MET A 32 -12.25 5.05 1.70
CA MET A 32 -12.33 6.28 0.91
C MET A 32 -13.57 6.33 0.01
N ALA A 33 -13.94 5.21 -0.62
CA ALA A 33 -15.16 5.12 -1.41
C ALA A 33 -16.42 5.34 -0.56
N ALA A 34 -16.42 4.91 0.70
CA ALA A 34 -17.54 5.12 1.61
C ALA A 34 -17.80 6.62 1.89
N PHE A 35 -16.74 7.45 1.93
CA PHE A 35 -16.89 8.91 2.05
C PHE A 35 -17.54 9.55 0.83
N LEU A 36 -17.47 8.93 -0.35
CA LEU A 36 -18.17 9.41 -1.54
C LEU A 36 -19.64 8.94 -1.59
N GLY A 37 -20.01 7.94 -0.79
CA GLY A 37 -21.35 7.36 -0.75
C GLY A 37 -22.44 8.35 -0.34
N HIS A 38 -23.65 8.14 -0.85
CA HIS A 38 -24.82 8.98 -0.57
C HIS A 38 -25.43 8.79 0.82
N LYS A 39 -24.95 7.80 1.59
CA LYS A 39 -25.49 7.47 2.91
C LYS A 39 -25.04 8.42 4.02
N VAL A 40 -23.96 9.17 3.83
CA VAL A 40 -23.47 10.16 4.80
C VAL A 40 -23.86 11.57 4.34
N PRO A 41 -24.50 12.39 5.19
CA PRO A 41 -24.85 13.77 4.85
C PRO A 41 -23.62 14.58 4.39
N PRO A 42 -23.74 15.51 3.42
CA PRO A 42 -22.61 16.29 2.90
C PRO A 42 -21.80 17.04 3.97
N GLN A 43 -22.48 17.63 4.96
CA GLN A 43 -21.84 18.37 6.05
C GLN A 43 -21.02 17.44 6.96
N ALA A 44 -21.60 16.32 7.40
CA ALA A 44 -20.91 15.34 8.23
C ALA A 44 -19.68 14.75 7.52
N ARG A 45 -19.75 14.57 6.18
CA ARG A 45 -18.57 14.18 5.40
C ARG A 45 -17.46 15.22 5.49
N ARG A 46 -17.79 16.50 5.28
CA ARG A 46 -16.82 17.60 5.37
C ARG A 46 -16.12 17.65 6.71
N ASP A 47 -16.87 17.53 7.80
CA ASP A 47 -16.34 17.65 9.15
C ASP A 47 -15.42 16.46 9.51
N LEU A 48 -15.67 15.28 8.93
CA LEU A 48 -14.85 14.08 9.14
C LEU A 48 -13.57 14.04 8.28
N TRP A 49 -13.49 14.81 7.22
CA TRP A 49 -12.40 14.74 6.24
C TRP A 49 -11.07 15.26 6.79
N TYR A 50 -11.05 16.41 7.47
CA TYR A 50 -9.80 16.93 8.03
C TYR A 50 -9.18 16.02 9.10
N PRO A 51 -9.94 15.53 10.10
CA PRO A 51 -9.44 14.51 11.03
C PRO A 51 -8.98 13.23 10.33
N PHE A 52 -9.66 12.82 9.25
CA PHE A 52 -9.24 11.67 8.46
C PHE A 52 -7.85 11.88 7.85
N PHE A 53 -7.55 13.02 7.23
CA PHE A 53 -6.22 13.27 6.63
C PHE A 53 -5.10 13.27 7.65
N VAL A 54 -5.33 13.90 8.80
CA VAL A 54 -4.38 13.90 9.92
C VAL A 54 -4.08 12.47 10.37
N ASN A 55 -5.12 11.66 10.55
CA ASN A 55 -4.96 10.25 10.94
C ASN A 55 -4.33 9.39 9.83
N TYR A 56 -4.66 9.67 8.56
CA TYR A 56 -4.13 8.94 7.43
C TYR A 56 -2.60 9.08 7.32
N LYS A 57 -2.06 10.26 7.65
CA LYS A 57 -0.60 10.45 7.77
C LYS A 57 0.03 9.46 8.75
N ASN A 58 -0.61 9.21 9.89
CA ASN A 58 -0.13 8.23 10.88
C ASN A 58 -0.19 6.80 10.31
N ILE A 59 -1.21 6.46 9.53
CA ILE A 59 -1.32 5.16 8.85
C ILE A 59 -0.14 4.94 7.89
N VAL A 60 0.29 5.97 7.16
CA VAL A 60 1.47 5.89 6.29
C VAL A 60 2.72 5.56 7.09
N TYR A 61 2.93 6.21 8.24
CA TYR A 61 4.08 5.91 9.11
C TYR A 61 4.02 4.48 9.68
N VAL A 62 2.85 4.01 10.08
CA VAL A 62 2.66 2.66 10.66
C VAL A 62 2.77 1.56 9.60
N SER A 63 2.43 1.86 8.34
CA SER A 63 2.53 0.90 7.23
C SER A 63 3.89 0.90 6.53
N SER A 64 4.70 1.96 6.67
CA SER A 64 6.04 2.02 6.08
C SER A 64 6.96 0.84 6.49
N PRO A 65 6.96 0.37 7.76
CA PRO A 65 7.73 -0.81 8.16
C PRO A 65 7.37 -2.09 7.40
N SER A 66 6.12 -2.31 6.99
CA SER A 66 5.77 -3.52 6.22
C SER A 66 6.43 -3.49 4.84
N HIS A 67 6.41 -2.35 4.17
CA HIS A 67 7.08 -2.15 2.88
C HIS A 67 8.59 -2.33 2.99
N LEU A 68 9.22 -1.73 4.01
CA LEU A 68 10.65 -1.90 4.28
C LEU A 68 11.01 -3.36 4.59
N THR A 69 10.15 -4.06 5.31
CA THR A 69 10.31 -5.49 5.60
C THR A 69 10.23 -6.31 4.32
N THR A 70 9.23 -6.06 3.46
CA THR A 70 9.11 -6.74 2.16
C THR A 70 10.34 -6.48 1.28
N ILE A 71 10.79 -5.23 1.16
CA ILE A 71 11.99 -4.88 0.37
C ILE A 71 13.21 -5.60 0.93
N THR A 72 13.46 -5.48 2.24
CA THR A 72 14.64 -6.08 2.88
C THR A 72 14.65 -7.59 2.70
N THR A 73 13.52 -8.25 2.93
CA THR A 73 13.43 -9.71 2.80
C THR A 73 13.49 -10.17 1.34
N CYS A 74 12.95 -9.42 0.38
CA CYS A 74 13.19 -9.68 -1.05
C CYS A 74 14.67 -9.56 -1.41
N LEU A 75 15.36 -8.51 -0.93
CA LEU A 75 16.79 -8.32 -1.19
C LEU A 75 17.67 -9.39 -0.52
N LEU A 76 17.28 -9.89 0.64
CA LEU A 76 17.97 -11.03 1.24
C LEU A 76 17.73 -12.31 0.42
N ASN A 77 16.49 -12.57 0.00
CA ASN A 77 16.19 -13.73 -0.84
C ASN A 77 16.84 -13.66 -2.23
N TYR A 78 17.11 -12.46 -2.76
CA TYR A 78 17.91 -12.29 -3.97
C TYR A 78 19.26 -13.04 -3.90
N TYR A 79 19.88 -13.07 -2.71
CA TYR A 79 21.17 -13.73 -2.47
C TYR A 79 21.03 -15.17 -1.94
N PHE A 80 19.99 -15.46 -1.16
CA PHE A 80 19.90 -16.70 -0.38
C PHE A 80 18.83 -17.70 -0.87
N SER A 81 18.03 -17.34 -1.88
CA SER A 81 17.00 -18.19 -2.44
C SER A 81 17.47 -18.92 -3.70
N ASN A 82 16.86 -20.08 -3.99
CA ASN A 82 17.02 -20.81 -5.24
C ASN A 82 16.10 -20.29 -6.36
N ALA A 83 15.16 -19.38 -6.07
CA ALA A 83 14.35 -18.74 -7.10
C ALA A 83 15.21 -17.77 -7.93
N PRO A 84 14.93 -17.56 -9.23
CA PRO A 84 15.78 -16.70 -10.06
C PRO A 84 15.76 -15.26 -9.52
N SER A 85 16.95 -14.69 -9.31
CA SER A 85 17.13 -13.44 -8.58
C SER A 85 16.36 -12.24 -9.17
N VAL A 86 16.12 -12.25 -10.49
CA VAL A 86 15.30 -11.23 -11.17
C VAL A 86 13.88 -11.11 -10.60
N TRP A 87 13.29 -12.20 -10.13
CA TRP A 87 11.93 -12.18 -9.57
C TRP A 87 11.87 -11.40 -8.25
N TRP A 88 12.90 -11.53 -7.41
CA TRP A 88 13.00 -10.75 -6.17
C TRP A 88 13.15 -9.25 -6.44
N LEU A 89 13.87 -8.87 -7.50
CA LEU A 89 13.98 -7.46 -7.92
C LEU A 89 12.65 -6.92 -8.46
N VAL A 90 11.91 -7.72 -9.23
CA VAL A 90 10.56 -7.35 -9.69
C VAL A 90 9.64 -7.09 -8.51
N CYS A 91 9.66 -7.95 -7.48
CA CYS A 91 8.91 -7.74 -6.25
C CYS A 91 9.28 -6.40 -5.57
N VAL A 92 10.58 -6.07 -5.47
CA VAL A 92 11.03 -4.77 -4.93
C VAL A 92 10.48 -3.61 -5.76
N ALA A 93 10.53 -3.71 -7.09
CA ALA A 93 10.03 -2.66 -7.98
C ALA A 93 8.53 -2.38 -7.76
N PHE A 94 7.71 -3.42 -7.57
CA PHE A 94 6.30 -3.25 -7.23
C PHE A 94 6.08 -2.59 -5.87
N VAL A 95 6.84 -2.97 -4.85
CA VAL A 95 6.75 -2.34 -3.51
C VAL A 95 7.15 -0.86 -3.57
N VAL A 96 8.15 -0.50 -4.37
CA VAL A 96 8.52 0.92 -4.59
C VAL A 96 7.43 1.66 -5.36
N GLY A 97 6.81 1.01 -6.36
CA GLY A 97 5.66 1.55 -7.09
C GLY A 97 4.48 1.93 -6.19
N HIS A 98 4.35 1.27 -5.03
CA HIS A 98 3.32 1.56 -4.04
C HIS A 98 3.33 3.02 -3.56
N ALA A 99 4.50 3.67 -3.56
CA ALA A 99 4.64 5.04 -3.11
C ALA A 99 4.12 6.09 -4.09
N HIS A 100 3.76 5.71 -5.33
CA HIS A 100 3.38 6.69 -6.35
C HIS A 100 2.15 7.55 -5.98
N PRO A 101 1.05 6.99 -5.44
CA PRO A 101 -0.08 7.80 -4.96
C PRO A 101 0.27 8.74 -3.80
N LEU A 102 1.25 8.40 -2.96
CA LEU A 102 1.64 9.24 -1.82
C LEU A 102 2.12 10.62 -2.29
N GLN A 103 2.76 10.71 -3.47
CA GLN A 103 3.17 12.01 -4.04
C GLN A 103 1.98 12.93 -4.32
N LYS A 104 0.84 12.36 -4.77
CA LYS A 104 -0.38 13.12 -5.03
C LYS A 104 -1.17 13.40 -3.74
N GLY A 105 -1.11 12.50 -2.77
CA GLY A 105 -1.74 12.68 -1.45
C GLY A 105 -0.99 13.63 -0.50
N ILE A 106 0.34 13.76 -0.65
CA ILE A 106 1.21 14.48 0.29
C ILE A 106 0.78 15.93 0.54
N LYS A 107 0.28 16.62 -0.49
CA LYS A 107 -0.18 18.00 -0.38
C LYS A 107 -1.34 18.14 0.61
N LEU A 108 -2.16 17.10 0.78
CA LEU A 108 -3.35 17.14 1.61
C LEU A 108 -3.18 16.49 2.96
N LEU A 109 -2.25 15.53 3.05
CA LEU A 109 -1.70 15.08 4.34
C LEU A 109 -0.92 16.19 5.06
N SER A 110 -0.63 17.29 4.37
CA SER A 110 0.09 18.45 4.90
C SER A 110 -0.78 19.70 5.02
N LEU A 111 -2.09 19.61 4.76
CA LEU A 111 -2.97 20.77 4.96
C LEU A 111 -3.04 21.14 6.44
N THR A 112 -3.00 22.43 6.70
CA THR A 112 -3.41 23.02 7.98
C THR A 112 -4.93 23.13 8.07
N ALA A 113 -5.46 23.24 9.29
CA ALA A 113 -6.89 23.47 9.51
C ALA A 113 -7.38 24.74 8.78
N ALA A 114 -6.58 25.81 8.77
CA ALA A 114 -6.93 27.06 8.09
C ALA A 114 -7.03 26.88 6.57
N GLU A 115 -6.10 26.14 5.96
CA GLU A 115 -6.15 25.86 4.52
C GLU A 115 -7.32 24.94 4.16
N TRP A 116 -7.71 24.02 5.05
CA TRP A 116 -8.88 23.18 4.88
C TRP A 116 -10.19 23.98 4.88
N GLU A 117 -10.37 24.89 5.85
CA GLU A 117 -11.58 25.71 5.94
C GLU A 117 -11.78 26.63 4.72
N SER A 118 -10.68 27.00 4.06
CA SER A 118 -10.72 27.79 2.83
C SER A 118 -11.22 27.02 1.59
N LYS A 119 -11.33 25.69 1.65
CA LYS A 119 -11.75 24.87 0.50
C LYS A 119 -13.26 24.87 0.32
N THR A 120 -13.68 25.02 -0.94
CA THR A 120 -15.08 24.88 -1.31
C THR A 120 -15.49 23.40 -1.41
N MET A 121 -16.77 23.11 -1.18
CA MET A 121 -17.29 21.73 -1.29
C MET A 121 -16.98 21.05 -2.65
N PRO A 122 -17.09 21.74 -3.81
CA PRO A 122 -16.73 21.14 -5.10
C PRO A 122 -15.24 20.77 -5.22
N GLU A 123 -14.33 21.65 -4.77
CA GLU A 123 -12.88 21.38 -4.78
C GLU A 123 -12.54 20.16 -3.94
N THR A 124 -13.13 20.07 -2.76
CA THR A 124 -12.90 18.95 -1.85
C THR A 124 -13.44 17.65 -2.43
N ARG A 125 -14.64 17.67 -3.03
CA ARG A 125 -15.21 16.49 -3.69
C ARG A 125 -14.36 16.01 -4.86
N ALA A 126 -13.91 16.94 -5.71
CA ALA A 126 -13.05 16.62 -6.85
C ALA A 126 -11.76 15.94 -6.38
N TRP A 127 -11.17 16.46 -5.31
CA TRP A 127 -9.99 15.84 -4.75
C TRP A 127 -10.24 14.40 -4.23
N PHE A 128 -11.33 14.18 -3.50
CA PHE A 128 -11.64 12.83 -2.99
C PHE A 128 -11.82 11.83 -4.13
N GLN A 129 -12.49 12.24 -5.20
CA GLN A 129 -12.64 11.41 -6.40
C GLN A 129 -11.27 11.07 -6.99
N ASP A 130 -10.40 12.07 -7.20
CA ASP A 130 -9.05 11.84 -7.71
C ASP A 130 -8.27 10.85 -6.83
N PHE A 131 -8.35 10.99 -5.50
CA PHE A 131 -7.66 10.10 -4.58
C PHE A 131 -8.19 8.66 -4.63
N VAL A 132 -9.51 8.49 -4.68
CA VAL A 132 -10.16 7.18 -4.85
C VAL A 132 -9.74 6.54 -6.16
N ASP A 133 -9.72 7.30 -7.25
CA ASP A 133 -9.36 6.82 -8.57
C ASP A 133 -7.87 6.42 -8.64
N ILE A 134 -6.98 7.23 -8.06
CA ILE A 134 -5.55 6.94 -8.01
C ILE A 134 -5.25 5.71 -7.17
N ASN A 135 -5.88 5.59 -5.99
CA ASN A 135 -5.69 4.41 -5.14
C ASN A 135 -6.26 3.15 -5.78
N GLN A 136 -7.40 3.23 -6.49
CA GLN A 136 -7.92 2.11 -7.25
C GLN A 136 -6.94 1.67 -8.33
N ARG A 137 -6.37 2.62 -9.08
CA ARG A 137 -5.35 2.32 -10.10
C ARG A 137 -4.11 1.69 -9.46
N ARG A 138 -3.60 2.21 -8.34
CA ARG A 138 -2.48 1.60 -7.62
C ARG A 138 -2.81 0.19 -7.15
N LEU A 139 -3.97 -0.02 -6.55
CA LEU A 139 -4.41 -1.32 -6.07
C LEU A 139 -4.43 -2.36 -7.20
N LEU A 140 -4.95 -2.00 -8.37
CA LEU A 140 -5.12 -2.91 -9.50
C LEU A 140 -3.87 -3.09 -10.36
N LEU A 141 -3.02 -2.06 -10.48
CA LEU A 141 -1.87 -2.06 -11.40
C LEU A 141 -0.53 -2.27 -10.70
N VAL A 142 -0.47 -2.09 -9.37
CA VAL A 142 0.76 -2.17 -8.59
C VAL A 142 0.62 -3.18 -7.46
N ASP A 143 -0.34 -2.98 -6.55
CA ASP A 143 -0.40 -3.77 -5.31
C ASP A 143 -0.80 -5.22 -5.58
N LEU A 144 -1.89 -5.45 -6.33
CA LEU A 144 -2.35 -6.79 -6.66
C LEU A 144 -1.37 -7.54 -7.57
N PRO A 145 -0.87 -6.97 -8.69
CA PRO A 145 0.15 -7.64 -9.50
C PRO A 145 1.44 -7.89 -8.71
N GLY A 146 1.89 -6.94 -7.91
CA GLY A 146 3.07 -7.10 -7.05
C GLY A 146 2.91 -8.21 -6.04
N TRP A 147 1.75 -8.30 -5.38
CA TRP A 147 1.43 -9.39 -4.46
C TRP A 147 1.40 -10.74 -5.18
N LEU A 148 0.79 -10.84 -6.37
CA LEU A 148 0.81 -12.07 -7.17
C LEU A 148 2.24 -12.48 -7.57
N CYS A 149 3.10 -11.52 -7.92
CA CYS A 149 4.52 -11.77 -8.18
C CYS A 149 5.23 -12.30 -6.93
N VAL A 150 4.97 -11.73 -5.75
CA VAL A 150 5.53 -12.24 -4.49
C VAL A 150 5.07 -13.67 -4.21
N VAL A 151 3.77 -13.96 -4.36
CA VAL A 151 3.23 -15.33 -4.21
C VAL A 151 3.95 -16.30 -5.13
N ALA A 152 4.04 -15.98 -6.42
CA ALA A 152 4.71 -16.84 -7.40
C ALA A 152 6.19 -17.07 -7.05
N THR A 153 6.90 -16.00 -6.68
CA THR A 153 8.32 -16.05 -6.31
C THR A 153 8.56 -16.92 -5.07
N VAL A 154 7.76 -16.75 -4.03
CA VAL A 154 7.84 -17.58 -2.81
C VAL A 154 7.52 -19.04 -3.11
N VAL A 155 6.50 -19.33 -3.91
CA VAL A 155 6.16 -20.71 -4.31
C VAL A 155 7.31 -21.35 -5.09
N THR A 156 7.93 -20.63 -6.03
CA THR A 156 9.11 -21.11 -6.75
C THR A 156 10.27 -21.37 -5.79
N ALA A 157 10.56 -20.43 -4.89
CA ALA A 157 11.64 -20.56 -3.91
C ALA A 157 11.48 -21.81 -3.03
N LEU A 158 10.27 -22.09 -2.56
CA LEU A 158 9.97 -23.25 -1.71
C LEU A 158 9.98 -24.58 -2.47
N ARG A 159 9.60 -24.60 -3.75
CA ARG A 159 9.66 -25.81 -4.59
C ARG A 159 11.08 -26.20 -5.00
N SER A 160 12.02 -25.25 -4.91
CA SER A 160 13.43 -25.46 -5.25
C SER A 160 14.28 -25.94 -4.05
N VAL A 161 13.65 -26.40 -2.95
CA VAL A 161 14.31 -26.91 -1.73
C VAL A 161 14.44 -28.43 -1.73
#